data_AF-A0A0Q3WZG2-F1
#
_entry.id   AF-A0A0Q3WZG2-F1
#
_cell.length_a   1.000
_cell.length_b   1.000
_cell.length_c   1.000
_cell.angle_alpha   90.00
_cell.angle_beta   90.00
_cell.angle_gamma   90.00
#
_symmetry.space_group_name_H-M   'P 1'
#
loop_
_entity.id
_entity.type
_entity.pdbx_description
1 polymer ?
#
loop_
_entity_poly.entity_id
_entity_poly.type
_entity_poly.pdbx_seq_one_letter_code
_entity_poly.pdbx_strand_id
1 'polypeptide(L)' 'MEKIDFSPFHGQMNHMVLQLTLLLGIPLVIGLVVKWILRIIKIPNSISNIISVLIFLYVFIKNIGIVLG' A
#
# COMPACT_ATOMS: atom_id res chain seq x y z
N MET A 1 21.96 15.52 25.52
CA MET A 1 21.15 15.48 24.29
C MET A 1 19.83 16.15 24.60
N GLU A 2 19.61 17.33 24.04
CA GLU A 2 18.35 18.06 24.18
C GLU A 2 17.21 17.17 23.66
N LYS A 3 16.17 16.96 24.48
CA LYS A 3 14.98 16.21 24.04
C LYS A 3 14.21 17.13 23.11
N ILE A 4 14.35 16.91 21.81
CA ILE A 4 13.51 17.60 20.82
C ILE A 4 12.07 17.14 21.08
N ASP A 5 11.22 18.07 21.48
CA ASP A 5 9.81 17.82 21.71
C ASP A 5 9.05 17.91 20.38
N PHE A 6 8.65 16.76 19.86
CA PHE A 6 7.89 16.64 18.61
C PHE A 6 6.37 16.67 18.84
N SER A 7 5.92 16.85 20.09
CA SER A 7 4.50 17.00 20.43
C SER A 7 3.72 17.98 19.54
N PRO A 8 4.24 19.17 19.15
CA PRO A 8 3.53 20.07 18.24
C PRO A 8 3.36 19.54 16.81
N PHE A 9 4.20 18.58 16.39
CA PHE A 9 4.15 17.99 15.05
C PHE A 9 3.33 16.69 15.00
N HIS A 10 2.83 16.17 16.13
CA HIS A 10 2.06 14.93 16.16
C HIS A 10 0.86 14.93 15.20
N GLY A 11 0.16 16.06 15.05
CA GLY A 11 -0.94 16.19 14.08
C GLY A 11 -0.47 15.96 12.64
N GLN A 12 0.59 16.65 12.21
CA GLN A 12 1.16 16.48 10.87
C GLN A 12 1.76 15.09 10.66
N MET A 13 2.45 14.56 11.66
CA MET A 13 3.00 13.20 11.62
C MET A 13 1.88 12.16 11.42
N ASN A 14 0.77 12.28 12.15
CA ASN A 14 -0.37 11.37 11.98
C ASN A 14 -0.99 11.46 10.59
N HIS A 15 -1.12 12.67 10.03
CA HIS A 15 -1.57 12.86 8.65
C HIS A 15 -0.62 12.22 7.63
N MET A 16 0.69 12.38 7.81
CA MET A 16 1.70 11.75 6.94
C MET A 16 1.64 10.23 7.03
N VAL A 17 1.50 9.67 8.24
CA VAL A 17 1.37 8.22 8.44
C VAL A 17 0.11 7.68 7.76
N LEU A 18 -1.01 8.39 7.87
CA LEU A 18 -2.24 8.03 7.17
C LEU A 18 -2.06 8.06 5.65
N GLN A 19 -1.47 9.12 5.10
CA GLN A 19 -1.21 9.24 3.67
C GLN A 19 -0.28 8.14 3.17
N LEU A 20 0.80 7.84 3.90
CA LEU A 20 1.72 6.75 3.56
C LEU A 20 1.04 5.39 3.65
N THR A 21 0.18 5.17 4.64
CA THR A 21 -0.57 3.92 4.81
C THR A 21 -1.58 3.73 3.67
N LEU A 22 -2.26 4.80 3.25
CA LEU A 22 -3.17 4.76 2.09
C LEU A 22 -2.38 4.51 0.79
N LEU A 23 -1.25 5.19 0.63
CA LEU A 23 -0.43 5.13 -0.58
C LEU A 23 0.27 3.78 -0.76
N LEU A 24 0.81 3.20 0.31
CA LEU A 24 1.64 1.99 0.27
C LEU A 24 0.94 0.79 0.91
N GLY A 25 0.33 0.98 2.08
CA GLY A 25 -0.28 -0.09 2.86
C GLY A 25 -1.44 -0.76 2.12
N ILE A 26 -2.40 0.01 1.62
CA ILE A 26 -3.56 -0.52 0.87
C ILE A 26 -3.12 -1.34 -0.35
N PRO A 27 -2.33 -0.80 -1.30
CA PRO A 27 -1.92 -1.57 -2.48
C PRO A 27 -1.13 -2.83 -2.12
N LEU A 28 -0.25 -2.78 -1.12
CA LEU A 28 0.50 -3.95 -0.66
C LEU A 28 -0.44 -5.05 -0.14
N VAL A 29 -1.39 -4.69 0.73
CA VAL A 29 -2.37 -5.65 1.27
C VAL A 29 -3.20 -6.25 0.13
N ILE A 30 -3.69 -5.43 -0.80
CA ILE A 30 -4.51 -5.91 -1.92
C ILE A 30 -3.70 -6.86 -2.82
N GLY A 31 -2.47 -6.51 -3.20
CA GLY A 31 -1.62 -7.37 -4.02
C GLY A 31 -1.35 -8.73 -3.36
N LEU A 32 -1.18 -8.75 -2.04
CA LEU A 32 -0.94 -9.95 -1.26
C LEU A 32 -2.20 -10.83 -1.16
N VAL A 33 -3.36 -10.22 -0.90
CA VAL A 33 -4.67 -10.89 -0.89
C VAL A 33 -4.98 -11.51 -2.26
N VAL A 34 -4.75 -10.76 -3.35
CA VAL A 34 -4.95 -11.24 -4.72
C VAL A 34 -4.07 -12.45 -5.01
N LYS A 35 -2.77 -12.38 -4.70
CA LYS A 35 -1.86 -13.52 -4.87
C LYS A 35 -2.33 -14.73 -4.07
N TRP A 36 -2.81 -14.52 -2.85
CA TRP A 36 -3.32 -15.58 -2.00
C TRP A 36 -4.57 -16.24 -2.60
N ILE A 37 -5.51 -15.45 -3.11
CA ILE A 37 -6.70 -15.95 -3.83
C ILE A 37 -6.29 -16.73 -5.08
N LEU A 38 -5.39 -16.19 -5.91
CA LEU A 38 -4.90 -16.85 -7.13
C LEU A 38 -4.22 -18.20 -6.81
N ARG A 39 -3.57 -18.29 -5.65
CA ARG A 39 -2.96 -19.54 -5.18
C ARG A 39 -4.00 -20.55 -4.69
N ILE A 40 -5.09 -20.10 -4.04
CA ILE A 40 -6.20 -20.96 -3.63
C ILE A 40 -6.85 -21.63 -4.85
N ILE A 41 -7.02 -20.89 -5.95
CA ILE A 41 -7.55 -21.42 -7.22
C ILE A 41 -6.50 -22.18 -8.06
N LYS A 42 -5.33 -22.48 -7.48
CA LYS A 42 -4.25 -23.28 -8.08
C LYS A 42 -3.72 -22.75 -9.42
N ILE A 43 -3.74 -21.44 -9.65
CA ILE A 43 -3.11 -20.84 -10.84
C ILE A 43 -1.58 -21.01 -10.75
N PRO A 44 -0.91 -21.35 -11.87
CA PRO A 44 0.55 -21.42 -11.92
C PRO A 44 1.21 -20.16 -11.36
N ASN A 45 2.24 -20.33 -10.52
CA ASN A 45 2.92 -19.22 -9.84
C ASN A 45 3.39 -18.12 -10.79
N SER A 46 3.86 -18.48 -12.00
CA SER A 46 4.29 -17.49 -13.01
C SER A 46 3.16 -16.54 -13.41
N ILE A 47 1.96 -17.10 -13.66
CA ILE A 47 0.77 -16.32 -14.04
C ILE A 47 0.24 -15.54 -12.84
N SER A 48 0.18 -16.18 -11.66
CA SER A 48 -0.28 -15.52 -10.44
C SER A 48 0.59 -14.31 -10.08
N ASN A 49 1.92 -14.40 -10.24
CA ASN A 49 2.81 -13.28 -9.99
C ASN A 49 2.55 -12.12 -10.96
N ILE A 50 2.40 -12.39 -12.26
CA ILE A 50 2.12 -11.36 -13.26
C ILE A 50 0.80 -10.64 -12.92
N ILE A 51 -0.27 -11.39 -12.66
CA ILE A 51 -1.58 -10.83 -12.33
C ILE A 51 -1.52 -10.02 -11.03
N SER A 52 -0.83 -10.52 -10.00
CA SER A 52 -0.71 -9.81 -8.72
C SER A 52 0.06 -8.49 -8.86
N VAL A 53 1.13 -8.48 -9.67
CA VAL A 53 1.91 -7.26 -9.95
C VAL A 53 1.10 -6.25 -10.75
N LEU A 54 0.34 -6.70 -11.76
CA LEU A 54 -0.54 -5.82 -12.54
C LEU A 54 -1.63 -5.18 -11.67
N ILE A 55 -2.28 -5.98 -10.82
CA ILE A 55 -3.31 -5.47 -9.90
C ILE A 55 -2.69 -4.53 -8.87
N PHE A 56 -1.52 -4.87 -8.31
CA PHE A 56 -0.78 -3.99 -7.41
C PHE A 56 -0.50 -2.63 -8.07
N LEU A 57 0.07 -2.63 -9.28
CA LEU A 57 0.38 -1.41 -10.04
C LEU A 57 -0.87 -0.57 -10.32
N TYR A 58 -1.95 -1.21 -10.77
CA TYR A 58 -3.22 -0.53 -11.03
C TYR A 58 -3.77 0.15 -9.77
N VAL A 59 -3.82 -0.58 -8.65
CA VAL A 59 -4.29 -0.07 -7.37
C VAL A 59 -3.37 1.03 -6.85
N PHE A 60 -2.06 0.89 -7.01
CA PHE A 60 -1.07 1.88 -6.60
C PHE A 60 -1.23 3.20 -7.36
N ILE A 61 -1.32 3.17 -8.69
CA ILE A 61 -1.54 4.36 -9.52
C ILE A 61 -2.87 5.03 -9.17
N LYS A 62 -3.93 4.23 -8.95
CA LYS A 62 -5.23 4.77 -8.53
C LYS A 62 -5.15 5.44 -7.15
N ASN A 63 -4.42 4.86 -6.20
CA ASN A 63 -4.23 5.46 -4.87
C ASN A 63 -3.37 6.73 -4.94
N ILE A 64 -2.35 6.79 -5.80
CA ILE A 64 -1.61 8.03 -6.07
C ILE A 64 -2.57 9.15 -6.48
N GLY A 65 -3.46 8.88 -7.44
CA GLY A 65 -4.43 9.88 -7.89
C GLY A 65 -5.43 10.33 -6.83
N ILE A 66 -5.75 9.47 -5.85
CA ILE A 66 -6.66 9.80 -4.74
C ILE A 66 -5.93 10.59 -3.64
N VAL A 67 -4.65 10.29 -3.38
CA VAL A 67 -3.89 10.89 -2.28
C VAL A 67 -3.22 12.20 -2.69
N LEU A 68 -2.80 12.34 -3.96
CA LEU A 68 -2.11 13.51 -4.49
C LEU A 68 -2.98 14.40 -5.39
N GLY A 69 -4.18 13.95 -5.76
CA GLY A 69 -5.13 14.65 -6.62
C GLY A 69 -6.23 15.37 -5.88
#